data_AF-A0A928NQC7-F1
#
_entry.id   AF-A0A928NQC7-F1
#
_cell.length_a   1.000
_cell.length_b   1.000
_cell.length_c   1.000
_cell.angle_alpha   90.00
_cell.angle_beta   90.00
_cell.angle_gamma   90.00
#
_symmetry.space_group_name_H-M   'P 1'
#
loop_
_entity.id
_entity.type
_entity.pdbx_description
1 polymer ?
#
loop_
_entity_poly.entity_id
_entity_poly.type
_entity_poly.pdbx_seq_one_letter_code
_entity_poly.pdbx_strand_id
1 'polypeptide(L)'
;MKGYKLSKYIGLCIALVLMMSLVVLPESVLGAETSYEVDLGSLNGESGSVTVRDGYPEALYPEGAYVLQFAGGCGYIYLGHMDLSQYSEVVLNVGSSASAVFSNESGKAYLALTSNGPVAEGNKNTGITPIDTVNILSKKNLSSPPGRWASGEQIVRIPINSTYVGDVYLAYGPIIRDNNGSPVLDSIVVSKMVFNMANQVEKPPVEKWQDISGLELVSSVDFEDEEPESDGTQLSEFNKYWKVDRGQYFYICEKDDGTKIGKVDDTNYFQAQSFDVMESQAYVFSFDAQIGSAQFCFFVRGTEPVVRANPAWKEAVIGWYEKDWYKENGGAASGAVSTTGASGIALTKGNSDSTLALVVKTYEADGINIASRVINVPVNADIANGVNSYKIYDNGEGCIKYYLNDDLFAIVEYNELTLYDDEYDDTEYSFYKQVVVKDAYGEILGTVENTRLSQEGVIAFSLRKSSGTTNLIDNLNISMAPYVIVTPEATPENTLEASPVTTPEVTPNATPESTKEATEAPDNAKDTESNILVPICIIAAAVVVIIIIVIILIRKRKVENK
;
A
#
# COMPACT_ATOMS: atom_id res chain seq x y z
N MET A 1 25.74 -59.80 34.73
CA MET A 1 24.44 -59.38 34.17
C MET A 1 24.04 -58.08 34.87
N LYS A 2 24.47 -56.91 34.37
CA LYS A 2 23.77 -56.04 33.39
C LYS A 2 22.35 -55.63 33.83
N GLY A 3 22.28 -54.82 34.88
CA GLY A 3 21.10 -53.99 35.24
C GLY A 3 21.01 -52.66 34.48
N TYR A 4 21.62 -52.57 33.30
CA TYR A 4 21.50 -51.43 32.40
C TYR A 4 20.70 -51.89 31.19
N LYS A 5 19.36 -51.68 31.18
CA LYS A 5 18.56 -51.71 29.94
C LYS A 5 17.08 -51.32 30.09
N LEU A 6 16.52 -51.07 31.27
CA LEU A 6 15.08 -50.70 31.35
C LEU A 6 14.84 -49.18 31.37
N SER A 7 15.67 -48.40 32.08
CA SER A 7 15.48 -46.94 32.18
C SER A 7 15.76 -46.18 30.87
N LYS A 8 16.76 -46.61 30.09
CA LYS A 8 17.05 -46.02 28.77
C LYS A 8 15.95 -46.30 27.73
N TYR A 9 15.23 -47.42 27.84
CA TYR A 9 14.13 -47.74 26.92
C TYR A 9 12.84 -47.04 27.33
N ILE A 10 12.59 -46.84 28.63
CA ILE A 10 11.47 -46.02 29.10
C ILE A 10 11.69 -44.54 28.72
N GLY A 11 12.91 -44.02 28.89
CA GLY A 11 13.25 -42.66 28.43
C GLY A 11 13.14 -42.49 26.91
N LEU A 12 13.58 -43.48 26.14
CA LEU A 12 13.43 -43.47 24.66
C LEU A 12 11.96 -43.60 24.24
N CYS A 13 11.15 -44.41 24.93
CA CYS A 13 9.71 -44.54 24.66
C CYS A 13 8.93 -43.27 25.04
N ILE A 14 9.28 -42.59 26.13
CA ILE A 14 8.65 -41.31 26.50
C ILE A 14 9.08 -40.21 25.51
N ALA A 15 10.34 -40.19 25.06
CA ALA A 15 10.80 -39.27 24.02
C ALA A 15 10.18 -39.57 22.65
N LEU A 16 9.96 -40.84 22.29
CA LEU A 16 9.24 -41.24 21.07
C LEU A 16 7.75 -40.97 21.15
N VAL A 17 7.12 -41.09 22.32
CA VAL A 17 5.72 -40.71 22.54
C VAL A 17 5.56 -39.19 22.56
N LEU A 18 6.53 -38.44 23.08
CA LEU A 18 6.54 -36.98 22.99
C LEU A 18 6.82 -36.48 21.57
N MET A 19 7.75 -37.11 20.85
CA MET A 19 7.98 -36.82 19.42
C MET A 19 6.82 -37.29 18.55
N MET A 20 6.15 -38.41 18.88
CA MET A 20 4.90 -38.81 18.20
C MET A 20 3.71 -37.96 18.63
N SER A 21 3.66 -37.34 19.81
CA SER A 21 2.60 -36.38 20.15
C SER A 21 2.83 -35.00 19.54
N LEU A 22 4.07 -34.66 19.19
CA LEU A 22 4.42 -33.50 18.35
C LEU A 22 4.23 -33.76 16.84
N VAL A 23 4.17 -35.03 16.42
CA VAL A 23 3.97 -35.47 15.02
C VAL A 23 2.58 -36.09 14.78
N VAL A 24 1.76 -36.25 15.82
CA VAL A 24 0.34 -36.63 15.73
C VAL A 24 -0.49 -35.43 16.17
N LEU A 25 -0.32 -34.32 15.45
CA LEU A 25 -1.51 -33.63 14.97
C LEU A 25 -2.14 -34.55 13.93
N PRO A 26 -3.47 -34.66 13.84
CA PRO A 26 -4.09 -35.54 12.88
C PRO A 26 -3.68 -35.11 11.47
N GLU A 27 -2.72 -35.81 10.88
CA GLU A 27 -2.64 -36.03 9.44
C GLU A 27 -3.85 -36.90 9.05
N SER A 28 -5.06 -36.36 9.24
CA SER A 28 -6.16 -36.62 8.32
C SER A 28 -5.80 -35.90 7.03
N VAL A 29 -5.02 -36.61 6.25
CA VAL A 29 -4.67 -36.39 4.86
C VAL A 29 -5.91 -36.03 4.02
N LEU A 30 -5.73 -34.95 3.23
CA LEU A 30 -6.44 -34.59 1.99
C LEU A 30 -7.87 -34.07 2.09
N GLY A 31 -7.99 -32.96 2.83
CA GLY A 31 -8.89 -31.86 2.52
C GLY A 31 -8.32 -30.63 3.20
N ALA A 32 -7.28 -30.02 2.63
CA ALA A 32 -6.83 -28.72 3.13
C ALA A 32 -8.04 -27.80 3.08
N GLU A 33 -8.51 -27.33 4.23
CA GLU A 33 -9.54 -26.29 4.23
C GLU A 33 -8.94 -25.11 3.48
N THR A 34 -9.40 -24.90 2.24
CA THR A 34 -8.92 -23.82 1.36
C THR A 34 -9.35 -22.44 1.85
N SER A 35 -10.06 -22.40 2.98
CA SER A 35 -10.71 -21.23 3.52
C SER A 35 -11.10 -21.45 4.99
N TYR A 36 -11.00 -20.39 5.78
CA TYR A 36 -11.53 -20.28 7.13
C TYR A 36 -12.82 -19.44 7.10
N GLU A 37 -13.96 -20.06 7.40
CA GLU A 37 -15.24 -19.35 7.54
C GLU A 37 -15.41 -18.87 9.00
N VAL A 38 -15.68 -17.58 9.18
CA VAL A 38 -15.84 -16.99 10.51
C VAL A 38 -17.20 -17.35 11.08
N ASP A 39 -17.22 -17.94 12.28
CA ASP A 39 -18.46 -18.14 13.03
C ASP A 39 -18.98 -16.80 13.58
N LEU A 40 -19.85 -16.16 12.79
CA LEU A 40 -20.44 -14.87 13.11
C LEU A 40 -21.23 -14.88 14.43
N GLY A 41 -21.80 -16.02 14.82
CA GLY A 41 -22.58 -16.15 16.05
C GLY A 41 -21.74 -16.21 17.32
N SER A 42 -20.46 -16.61 17.19
CA SER A 42 -19.50 -16.63 18.30
C SER A 42 -18.88 -15.27 18.61
N LEU A 43 -19.05 -14.29 17.71
CA LEU A 43 -18.45 -12.97 17.87
C LEU A 43 -19.20 -12.19 18.95
N ASN A 44 -18.45 -11.64 19.91
CA ASN A 44 -19.03 -10.74 20.91
C ASN A 44 -19.20 -9.36 20.30
N GLY A 45 -20.45 -8.94 20.11
CA GLY A 45 -20.82 -7.58 19.70
C GLY A 45 -20.59 -6.57 20.82
N GLU A 46 -19.37 -6.45 21.32
CA GLU A 46 -18.95 -5.37 22.20
C GLU A 46 -17.95 -4.50 21.45
N SER A 47 -18.46 -3.61 20.60
CA SER A 47 -17.83 -2.33 20.22
C SER A 47 -18.53 -1.72 18.99
N GLY A 48 -18.85 -0.43 19.06
CA GLY A 48 -19.26 0.42 17.93
C GLY A 48 -20.38 -0.12 17.02
N SER A 49 -21.64 0.24 17.27
CA SER A 49 -22.83 0.13 16.38
C SER A 49 -23.06 -1.13 15.52
N VAL A 50 -22.28 -2.20 15.68
CA VAL A 50 -22.46 -3.51 15.06
C VAL A 50 -23.28 -4.38 15.98
N THR A 51 -24.31 -5.01 15.44
CA THR A 51 -25.12 -5.99 16.16
C THR A 51 -25.00 -7.33 15.48
N VAL A 52 -24.58 -8.35 16.25
CA VAL A 52 -24.72 -9.75 15.86
C VAL A 52 -26.19 -10.13 16.06
N ARG A 53 -26.90 -10.45 14.97
CA ARG A 53 -28.33 -10.78 15.01
C ARG A 53 -28.55 -12.24 14.65
N ASP A 54 -29.27 -12.94 15.51
CA ASP A 54 -29.87 -14.24 15.23
C ASP A 54 -31.24 -14.02 14.53
N GLY A 55 -31.38 -14.49 13.30
CA GLY A 55 -32.62 -14.38 12.53
C GLY A 55 -32.99 -12.93 12.15
N TYR A 56 -32.48 -12.46 11.01
CA TYR A 56 -32.87 -11.13 10.50
C TYR A 56 -34.30 -11.19 9.91
N PRO A 57 -35.26 -10.37 10.39
CA PRO A 57 -36.69 -10.54 10.13
C PRO A 57 -37.14 -10.28 8.68
N GLU A 58 -36.24 -9.83 7.80
CA GLU A 58 -36.51 -9.70 6.37
C GLU A 58 -36.23 -11.02 5.62
N ALA A 59 -37.18 -11.95 5.73
CA ALA A 59 -37.57 -13.05 4.82
C ALA A 59 -36.55 -13.98 4.11
N LEU A 60 -35.23 -13.85 4.23
CA LEU A 60 -34.31 -14.59 3.37
C LEU A 60 -33.09 -15.24 4.04
N TYR A 61 -32.87 -15.02 5.34
CA TYR A 61 -31.87 -15.78 6.08
C TYR A 61 -32.55 -17.01 6.72
N PRO A 62 -31.95 -18.22 6.59
CA PRO A 62 -32.45 -19.40 7.28
C PRO A 62 -32.66 -19.11 8.77
N GLU A 63 -33.71 -19.68 9.36
CA GLU A 63 -33.93 -19.61 10.80
C GLU A 63 -32.68 -20.16 11.53
N GLY A 64 -32.05 -19.34 12.39
CA GLY A 64 -30.78 -19.64 13.07
C GLY A 64 -29.50 -19.15 12.38
N ALA A 65 -29.59 -18.39 11.27
CA ALA A 65 -28.42 -17.74 10.67
C ALA A 65 -28.06 -16.43 11.39
N TYR A 66 -26.78 -16.28 11.72
CA TYR A 66 -26.22 -15.08 12.32
C TYR A 66 -25.75 -14.08 11.27
N VAL A 67 -26.05 -12.81 11.46
CA VAL A 67 -25.56 -11.73 10.59
C VAL A 67 -24.93 -10.60 11.39
N LEU A 68 -23.97 -9.90 10.79
CA LEU A 68 -23.41 -8.67 11.34
C LEU A 68 -24.13 -7.48 10.72
N GLN A 69 -24.93 -6.77 11.51
CA GLN A 69 -25.54 -5.53 11.07
C GLN A 69 -24.71 -4.34 11.52
N PHE A 70 -24.14 -3.60 10.57
CA PHE A 70 -23.43 -2.35 10.81
C PHE A 70 -24.43 -1.19 10.73
N ALA A 71 -24.99 -0.77 11.87
CA ALA A 71 -26.06 0.22 11.92
C ALA A 71 -25.53 1.66 12.06
N GLY A 72 -25.97 2.58 11.21
CA GLY A 72 -25.72 4.02 11.41
C GLY A 72 -24.26 4.47 11.31
N GLY A 73 -23.39 3.62 10.75
CA GLY A 73 -22.13 3.99 10.16
C GLY A 73 -21.02 4.46 11.08
N CYS A 74 -20.27 3.50 11.62
CA CYS A 74 -18.93 3.61 12.22
C CYS A 74 -18.62 2.26 12.90
N GLY A 75 -19.22 1.19 12.37
CA GLY A 75 -19.31 -0.07 13.06
C GLY A 75 -18.05 -0.88 12.85
N TYR A 76 -17.60 -1.57 13.88
CA TYR A 76 -16.49 -2.50 13.77
C TYR A 76 -16.70 -3.71 14.67
N ILE A 77 -16.03 -4.81 14.36
CA ILE A 77 -16.09 -6.03 15.17
C ILE A 77 -14.72 -6.68 15.22
N TYR A 78 -14.35 -7.16 16.40
CA TYR A 78 -13.12 -7.91 16.60
C TYR A 78 -13.27 -9.32 16.02
N LEU A 79 -12.34 -9.71 15.16
CA LEU A 79 -12.31 -11.03 14.51
C LEU A 79 -11.40 -12.02 15.23
N GLY A 80 -10.53 -11.54 16.11
CA GLY A 80 -9.54 -12.37 16.81
C GLY A 80 -8.11 -11.96 16.52
N HIS A 81 -7.18 -12.66 17.17
CA HIS A 81 -5.76 -12.61 16.85
C HIS A 81 -5.50 -13.50 15.63
N MET A 82 -5.02 -12.91 14.53
CA MET A 82 -4.86 -13.58 13.24
C MET A 82 -3.46 -13.33 12.67
N ASP A 83 -2.96 -14.32 11.94
CA ASP A 83 -1.80 -14.17 11.04
C ASP A 83 -2.33 -13.97 9.62
N LEU A 84 -2.32 -12.70 9.15
CA LEU A 84 -2.86 -12.36 7.84
C LEU A 84 -2.00 -12.86 6.68
N SER A 85 -0.76 -13.28 6.92
CA SER A 85 0.11 -13.83 5.87
C SER A 85 -0.42 -15.14 5.29
N GLN A 86 -1.30 -15.82 6.02
CA GLN A 86 -1.89 -17.10 5.62
C GLN A 86 -3.06 -16.95 4.63
N TYR A 87 -3.56 -15.72 4.42
CA TYR A 87 -4.78 -15.47 3.67
C TYR A 87 -4.51 -14.59 2.44
N SER A 88 -5.19 -14.89 1.34
CA SER A 88 -5.06 -14.12 0.08
C SER A 88 -6.12 -13.04 -0.05
N GLU A 89 -7.30 -13.29 0.51
CA GLU A 89 -8.45 -12.40 0.51
C GLU A 89 -9.40 -12.78 1.65
N VAL A 90 -10.26 -11.83 2.03
CA VAL A 90 -11.50 -12.14 2.72
C VAL A 90 -12.68 -11.83 1.81
N VAL A 91 -13.59 -12.80 1.72
CA VAL A 91 -14.80 -12.75 0.90
C VAL A 91 -16.00 -12.56 1.81
N LEU A 92 -16.76 -11.52 1.55
CA LEU A 92 -17.92 -11.12 2.34
C LEU A 92 -19.17 -11.15 1.48
N ASN A 93 -20.24 -11.76 1.98
CA ASN A 93 -21.57 -11.56 1.41
C ASN A 93 -22.21 -10.35 2.09
N VAL A 94 -22.44 -9.30 1.31
CA VAL A 94 -22.91 -8.01 1.81
C VAL A 94 -24.28 -7.67 1.22
N GLY A 95 -25.22 -7.32 2.10
CA GLY A 95 -26.54 -6.79 1.77
C GLY A 95 -26.71 -5.35 2.30
N SER A 96 -27.70 -4.63 1.76
CA SER A 96 -27.99 -3.23 2.15
C SER A 96 -29.47 -2.89 1.99
N SER A 97 -29.88 -1.74 2.52
CA SER A 97 -31.18 -1.14 2.19
C SER A 97 -31.29 -0.90 0.67
N ALA A 98 -32.50 -0.99 0.11
CA ALA A 98 -32.75 -0.73 -1.31
C ALA A 98 -32.53 0.74 -1.71
N SER A 99 -32.56 1.65 -0.72
CA SER A 99 -32.26 3.07 -0.88
C SER A 99 -30.79 3.39 -0.58
N ALA A 100 -29.93 2.39 -0.42
CA ALA A 100 -28.59 2.64 0.06
C ALA A 100 -27.77 3.47 -0.92
N VAL A 101 -26.97 4.40 -0.40
CA VAL A 101 -26.00 5.15 -1.20
C VAL A 101 -24.60 4.79 -0.70
N PHE A 102 -23.73 4.30 -1.59
CA PHE A 102 -22.34 3.92 -1.26
C PHE A 102 -21.27 4.79 -1.92
N SER A 103 -21.67 5.71 -2.80
CA SER A 103 -20.75 6.70 -3.38
C SER A 103 -21.46 8.01 -3.68
N ASN A 104 -20.80 9.14 -3.42
CA ASN A 104 -21.17 10.47 -3.89
C ASN A 104 -19.89 11.26 -4.24
N GLU A 105 -20.02 12.56 -4.51
CA GLU A 105 -18.87 13.46 -4.76
C GLU A 105 -17.93 13.60 -3.56
N SER A 106 -18.39 13.30 -2.34
CA SER A 106 -17.60 13.38 -1.11
C SER A 106 -16.75 12.13 -0.83
N GLY A 107 -17.07 10.98 -1.42
CA GLY A 107 -16.34 9.74 -1.17
C GLY A 107 -17.10 8.46 -1.50
N LYS A 108 -16.48 7.33 -1.14
CA LYS A 108 -17.05 5.98 -1.27
C LYS A 108 -17.05 5.29 0.09
N ALA A 109 -18.14 4.58 0.40
CA ALA A 109 -18.19 3.68 1.53
C ALA A 109 -17.25 2.49 1.30
N TYR A 110 -16.66 1.95 2.37
CA TYR A 110 -15.73 0.82 2.27
C TYR A 110 -15.81 -0.11 3.47
N LEU A 111 -15.35 -1.34 3.27
CA LEU A 111 -15.04 -2.29 4.33
C LEU A 111 -13.52 -2.41 4.46
N ALA A 112 -13.02 -2.47 5.69
CA ALA A 112 -11.59 -2.55 5.96
C ALA A 112 -11.27 -3.57 7.05
N LEU A 113 -10.16 -4.27 6.90
CA LEU A 113 -9.47 -4.95 7.98
C LEU A 113 -8.56 -3.94 8.68
N THR A 114 -8.64 -3.85 10.00
CA THR A 114 -7.83 -2.93 10.80
C THR A 114 -7.17 -3.65 11.97
N SER A 115 -6.10 -3.08 12.52
CA SER A 115 -5.48 -3.59 13.75
C SER A 115 -5.94 -2.89 15.04
N ASN A 116 -6.63 -1.76 14.91
CA ASN A 116 -7.02 -0.93 16.05
C ASN A 116 -8.50 -0.55 16.07
N GLY A 117 -9.36 -1.30 15.35
CA GLY A 117 -10.81 -1.21 15.47
C GLY A 117 -11.46 -0.22 14.49
N PRO A 118 -12.15 0.84 14.96
CA PRO A 118 -12.99 1.69 14.13
C PRO A 118 -12.18 2.51 13.13
N VAL A 119 -12.76 2.73 11.94
CA VAL A 119 -12.22 3.63 10.90
C VAL A 119 -12.82 5.04 10.95
N ALA A 120 -13.87 5.21 11.74
CA ALA A 120 -14.58 6.47 11.90
C ALA A 120 -15.28 6.51 13.26
N GLU A 121 -15.55 7.71 13.76
CA GLU A 121 -16.27 7.96 15.00
C GLU A 121 -17.49 8.86 14.75
N GLY A 122 -18.46 8.81 15.68
CA GLY A 122 -19.69 9.59 15.60
C GLY A 122 -20.93 8.73 15.31
N ASN A 123 -22.00 9.37 14.87
CA ASN A 123 -23.26 8.70 14.52
C ASN A 123 -24.12 9.60 13.61
N LYS A 124 -25.25 9.06 13.16
CA LYS A 124 -26.22 9.77 12.30
C LYS A 124 -26.70 11.14 12.80
N ASN A 125 -26.68 11.38 14.11
CA ASN A 125 -27.15 12.63 14.71
C ASN A 125 -26.01 13.64 14.91
N THR A 126 -24.77 13.19 15.05
CA THR A 126 -23.61 14.04 15.34
C THR A 126 -22.69 14.24 14.13
N GLY A 127 -22.95 13.52 13.04
CA GLY A 127 -22.00 13.38 11.93
C GLY A 127 -20.98 12.29 12.22
N ILE A 128 -20.30 11.87 11.16
CA ILE A 128 -19.23 10.87 11.20
C ILE A 128 -17.95 11.52 10.74
N THR A 129 -16.89 11.27 11.50
CA THR A 129 -15.55 11.79 11.25
C THR A 129 -14.60 10.61 11.07
N PRO A 130 -13.80 10.55 10.00
CA PRO A 130 -12.74 9.56 9.87
C PRO A 130 -11.78 9.64 11.06
N ILE A 131 -11.29 8.50 11.52
CA ILE A 131 -10.24 8.46 12.54
C ILE A 131 -8.90 8.47 11.81
N ASP A 132 -8.13 9.54 11.97
CA ASP A 132 -6.86 9.73 11.26
C ASP A 132 -5.77 8.73 11.69
N THR A 133 -5.90 8.13 12.88
CA THR A 133 -4.95 7.18 13.46
C THR A 133 -5.28 5.71 13.19
N VAL A 134 -6.28 5.42 12.36
CA VAL A 134 -6.64 4.03 12.05
C VAL A 134 -5.55 3.34 11.24
N ASN A 135 -5.18 2.12 11.64
CA ASN A 135 -4.25 1.29 10.87
C ASN A 135 -5.06 0.29 10.03
N ILE A 136 -5.22 0.62 8.75
CA ILE A 136 -5.92 -0.21 7.77
C ILE A 136 -4.93 -1.21 7.18
N LEU A 137 -5.17 -2.49 7.46
CA LEU A 137 -4.38 -3.62 6.95
C LEU A 137 -4.77 -3.97 5.52
N SER A 138 -6.07 -3.81 5.18
CA SER A 138 -6.58 -3.89 3.83
C SER A 138 -7.99 -3.29 3.74
N LYS A 139 -8.44 -2.85 2.55
CA LYS A 139 -9.80 -2.32 2.35
C LYS A 139 -10.36 -2.60 0.96
N LYS A 140 -11.69 -2.54 0.83
CA LYS A 140 -12.40 -2.51 -0.45
C LYS A 140 -13.49 -1.46 -0.45
N ASN A 141 -13.44 -0.55 -1.44
CA ASN A 141 -14.51 0.39 -1.71
C ASN A 141 -15.75 -0.34 -2.26
N LEU A 142 -16.92 0.04 -1.75
CA LEU A 142 -18.21 -0.44 -2.23
C LEU A 142 -18.64 0.40 -3.43
N SER A 143 -18.96 -0.27 -4.53
CA SER A 143 -19.19 0.39 -5.83
C SER A 143 -20.67 0.62 -6.15
N SER A 144 -21.60 -0.14 -5.57
CA SER A 144 -23.04 0.03 -5.76
C SER A 144 -23.82 -0.60 -4.60
N PRO A 145 -24.96 -0.04 -4.20
CA PRO A 145 -25.84 -0.66 -3.21
C PRO A 145 -26.39 -2.00 -3.78
N PRO A 146 -26.17 -3.14 -3.10
CA PRO A 146 -26.63 -4.46 -3.56
C PRO A 146 -28.16 -4.53 -3.77
N GLY A 147 -28.93 -3.68 -3.09
CA GLY A 147 -30.37 -3.59 -3.25
C GLY A 147 -31.09 -4.74 -2.54
N ARG A 148 -31.84 -4.37 -1.49
CA ARG A 148 -32.57 -5.25 -0.54
C ARG A 148 -31.64 -6.10 0.32
N TRP A 149 -31.94 -6.15 1.61
CA TRP A 149 -31.11 -6.65 2.71
C TRP A 149 -30.62 -8.11 2.61
N ALA A 150 -31.05 -8.86 1.57
CA ALA A 150 -30.66 -10.25 1.33
C ALA A 150 -30.95 -10.79 -0.10
N SER A 151 -31.54 -10.04 -1.04
CA SER A 151 -31.92 -10.60 -2.37
C SER A 151 -31.00 -10.19 -3.52
N GLY A 152 -29.99 -9.37 -3.23
CA GLY A 152 -29.01 -8.86 -4.19
C GLY A 152 -27.58 -8.91 -3.63
N GLU A 153 -27.23 -9.96 -2.88
CA GLU A 153 -25.93 -10.10 -2.22
C GLU A 153 -24.78 -9.71 -3.16
N GLN A 154 -24.02 -8.69 -2.77
CA GLN A 154 -22.77 -8.37 -3.42
C GLN A 154 -21.67 -9.17 -2.73
N ILE A 155 -20.91 -9.92 -3.53
CA ILE A 155 -19.66 -10.51 -3.08
C ILE A 155 -18.63 -9.39 -3.03
N VAL A 156 -18.22 -9.01 -1.82
CA VAL A 156 -17.12 -8.07 -1.60
C VAL A 156 -15.86 -8.86 -1.31
N ARG A 157 -14.82 -8.65 -2.12
CA ARG A 157 -13.50 -9.28 -1.97
C ARG A 157 -12.52 -8.23 -1.52
N ILE A 158 -11.99 -8.40 -0.31
CA ILE A 158 -10.94 -7.54 0.24
C ILE A 158 -9.62 -8.32 0.07
N PRO A 159 -8.72 -7.90 -0.82
CA PRO A 159 -7.44 -8.58 -1.02
C PRO A 159 -6.58 -8.43 0.23
N ILE A 160 -5.91 -9.49 0.70
CA ILE A 160 -5.03 -9.42 1.86
C ILE A 160 -3.59 -9.41 1.36
N ASN A 161 -2.95 -8.24 1.45
CA ASN A 161 -1.54 -7.99 1.10
C ASN A 161 -0.73 -7.65 2.36
N SER A 162 -1.03 -8.33 3.48
CA SER A 162 -0.45 -8.00 4.78
C SER A 162 0.20 -9.23 5.40
N THR A 163 1.40 -9.05 5.94
CA THR A 163 2.10 -10.03 6.81
C THR A 163 1.78 -9.81 8.29
N TYR A 164 0.78 -8.96 8.58
CA TYR A 164 0.44 -8.58 9.94
C TYR A 164 -0.01 -9.77 10.77
N VAL A 165 0.60 -9.93 11.94
CA VAL A 165 0.22 -10.90 12.97
C VAL A 165 -0.21 -10.14 14.20
N GLY A 166 -1.47 -10.24 14.57
CA GLY A 166 -2.02 -9.42 15.64
C GLY A 166 -3.54 -9.45 15.72
N ASP A 167 -4.08 -8.54 16.52
CA ASP A 167 -5.52 -8.36 16.65
C ASP A 167 -6.10 -7.76 15.37
N VAL A 168 -7.14 -8.39 14.81
CA VAL A 168 -7.77 -7.96 13.56
C VAL A 168 -9.24 -7.65 13.80
N TYR A 169 -9.70 -6.55 13.18
CA TYR A 169 -11.08 -6.10 13.22
C TYR A 169 -11.62 -5.93 11.79
N LEU A 170 -12.91 -6.20 11.58
CA LEU A 170 -13.62 -5.73 10.38
C LEU A 170 -14.33 -4.42 10.72
N ALA A 171 -14.07 -3.37 9.95
CA ALA A 171 -14.66 -2.06 10.13
C ALA A 171 -15.40 -1.59 8.87
N TYR A 172 -16.53 -0.92 9.07
CA TYR A 172 -17.29 -0.24 8.02
C TYR A 172 -17.08 1.26 8.11
N GLY A 173 -16.58 1.85 7.02
CA GLY A 173 -16.39 3.29 6.85
C GLY A 173 -17.40 3.88 5.87
N PRO A 174 -18.49 4.51 6.33
CA PRO A 174 -19.40 5.23 5.45
C PRO A 174 -19.01 6.71 5.39
N ILE A 175 -18.84 7.24 4.18
CA ILE A 175 -18.71 8.69 3.98
C ILE A 175 -19.60 9.09 2.82
N ILE A 176 -20.84 9.48 3.12
CA ILE A 176 -21.73 10.19 2.19
C ILE A 176 -22.50 11.24 2.97
N ARG A 177 -22.39 12.50 2.53
CA ARG A 177 -23.32 13.57 2.88
C ARG A 177 -24.28 13.77 1.70
N ASP A 178 -25.54 14.04 1.97
CA ASP A 178 -26.46 14.50 0.92
C ASP A 178 -26.07 15.92 0.46
N ASN A 179 -26.75 16.40 -0.57
CA ASN A 179 -26.51 17.74 -1.14
C ASN A 179 -26.78 18.89 -0.14
N ASN A 180 -27.33 18.60 1.04
CA ASN A 180 -27.57 19.55 2.12
C ASN A 180 -26.56 19.40 3.27
N GLY A 181 -25.54 18.55 3.12
CA GLY A 181 -24.53 18.30 4.15
C GLY A 181 -24.98 17.33 5.25
N SER A 182 -26.16 16.72 5.15
CA SER A 182 -26.68 15.77 6.13
C SER A 182 -26.11 14.36 5.89
N PRO A 183 -25.75 13.59 6.93
CA PRO A 183 -25.20 12.26 6.76
C PRO A 183 -26.22 11.30 6.13
N VAL A 184 -25.90 10.71 4.98
CA VAL A 184 -26.64 9.59 4.39
C VAL A 184 -26.00 8.32 4.91
N LEU A 185 -26.67 7.67 5.86
CA LEU A 185 -26.15 6.48 6.51
C LEU A 185 -27.05 5.30 6.27
N ASP A 186 -26.60 4.50 5.32
CA ASP A 186 -27.18 3.22 5.06
C ASP A 186 -26.43 2.14 5.82
N SER A 187 -27.21 1.20 6.34
CA SER A 187 -26.64 0.08 7.07
C SER A 187 -26.36 -1.05 6.09
N ILE A 188 -25.27 -1.76 6.36
CA ILE A 188 -24.95 -2.99 5.67
C ILE A 188 -25.17 -4.17 6.60
N VAL A 189 -25.42 -5.31 6.00
CA VAL A 189 -25.44 -6.60 6.67
C VAL A 189 -24.38 -7.47 6.03
N VAL A 190 -23.52 -8.07 6.85
CA VAL A 190 -22.62 -9.14 6.43
C VAL A 190 -23.23 -10.46 6.87
N SER A 191 -23.61 -11.29 5.90
CA SER A 191 -24.25 -12.58 6.13
C SER A 191 -23.28 -13.76 6.10
N LYS A 192 -22.11 -13.55 5.48
CA LYS A 192 -21.06 -14.55 5.37
C LYS A 192 -19.70 -13.88 5.32
N MET A 193 -18.71 -14.48 5.99
CA MET A 193 -17.32 -14.04 5.96
C MET A 193 -16.39 -15.25 5.85
N VAL A 194 -15.60 -15.28 4.78
CA VAL A 194 -14.68 -16.38 4.50
C VAL A 194 -13.31 -15.80 4.20
N PHE A 195 -12.32 -16.12 5.04
CA PHE A 195 -10.93 -15.91 4.73
C PHE A 195 -10.47 -17.04 3.82
N ASN A 196 -10.18 -16.73 2.57
CA ASN A 196 -9.60 -17.72 1.69
C ASN A 196 -8.13 -17.82 2.06
N MET A 197 -7.70 -19.05 2.37
CA MET A 197 -6.29 -19.33 2.51
C MET A 197 -5.61 -18.82 1.25
N ALA A 198 -4.38 -18.36 1.38
CA ALA A 198 -3.50 -18.32 0.24
C ALA A 198 -3.35 -19.77 -0.25
N ASN A 199 -4.30 -20.24 -1.07
CA ASN A 199 -4.01 -21.25 -2.07
C ASN A 199 -2.74 -20.72 -2.75
N GLN A 200 -1.77 -21.60 -2.99
CA GLN A 200 -0.55 -21.22 -3.69
C GLN A 200 -0.82 -20.88 -5.18
N VAL A 201 -1.81 -20.03 -5.47
CA VAL A 201 -1.66 -19.00 -6.47
C VAL A 201 -0.63 -18.06 -5.89
N GLU A 202 0.65 -18.37 -6.14
CA GLU A 202 1.73 -17.42 -5.94
C GLU A 202 1.25 -16.10 -6.53
N LYS A 203 1.06 -15.08 -5.69
CA LYS A 203 1.13 -13.71 -6.21
C LYS A 203 2.45 -13.66 -6.97
N PRO A 204 2.48 -13.09 -8.19
CA PRO A 204 3.73 -12.97 -8.90
C PRO A 204 4.75 -12.36 -7.92
N PRO A 205 5.99 -12.88 -7.90
CA PRO A 205 6.99 -12.34 -6.99
C PRO A 205 7.02 -10.83 -7.17
N VAL A 206 6.96 -10.12 -6.04
CA VAL A 206 7.07 -8.66 -6.03
C VAL A 206 8.29 -8.29 -6.86
N GLU A 207 8.11 -7.32 -7.75
CA GLU A 207 9.21 -6.82 -8.59
C GLU A 207 10.37 -6.43 -7.65
N LYS A 208 11.51 -7.06 -7.86
CA LYS A 208 12.73 -6.74 -7.13
C LYS A 208 13.47 -5.64 -7.87
N TRP A 209 14.18 -4.80 -7.12
CA TRP A 209 15.10 -3.83 -7.68
C TRP A 209 16.09 -4.53 -8.63
N GLN A 210 16.30 -3.89 -9.78
CA GLN A 210 17.33 -4.27 -10.74
C GLN A 210 18.09 -3.01 -11.11
N ASP A 211 19.42 -3.08 -11.11
CA ASP A 211 20.25 -1.95 -11.48
C ASP A 211 19.95 -1.51 -12.92
N ILE A 212 19.81 -0.20 -13.08
CA ILE A 212 19.41 0.41 -14.34
C ILE A 212 20.66 0.82 -15.09
N SER A 213 20.91 0.16 -16.22
CA SER A 213 22.05 0.47 -17.08
C SER A 213 21.92 1.88 -17.69
N GLY A 214 23.02 2.61 -17.77
CA GLY A 214 23.07 3.92 -18.44
C GLY A 214 22.77 5.11 -17.54
N LEU A 215 22.63 4.90 -16.22
CA LEU A 215 22.63 5.99 -15.24
C LEU A 215 24.05 6.22 -14.72
N GLU A 216 24.43 7.48 -14.56
CA GLU A 216 25.71 7.92 -14.00
C GLU A 216 25.49 8.47 -12.59
N LEU A 217 26.35 8.06 -11.65
CA LEU A 217 26.33 8.57 -10.27
C LEU A 217 26.77 10.05 -10.27
N VAL A 218 25.86 10.95 -9.87
CA VAL A 218 26.11 12.40 -9.86
C VAL A 218 26.28 12.96 -8.44
N SER A 219 25.69 12.29 -7.45
CA SER A 219 25.79 12.63 -6.04
C SER A 219 25.93 11.36 -5.21
N SER A 220 26.87 11.36 -4.26
CA SER A 220 27.12 10.24 -3.35
C SER A 220 27.57 10.82 -2.02
N VAL A 221 26.82 10.51 -0.97
CA VAL A 221 27.13 10.93 0.40
C VAL A 221 26.93 9.74 1.32
N ASP A 222 28.02 9.34 1.97
CA ASP A 222 28.03 8.50 3.16
C ASP A 222 28.70 9.28 4.31
N PHE A 223 28.65 8.75 5.52
CA PHE A 223 29.17 9.43 6.71
C PHE A 223 30.32 8.67 7.38
N GLU A 224 30.91 7.69 6.69
CA GLU A 224 31.91 6.79 7.26
C GLU A 224 33.25 7.51 7.54
N ASP A 225 33.60 8.49 6.71
CA ASP A 225 34.80 9.31 6.86
C ASP A 225 34.62 10.50 7.83
N GLU A 226 33.41 10.78 8.30
CA GLU A 226 33.09 11.92 9.17
C GLU A 226 33.35 11.60 10.64
N GLU A 227 33.75 12.57 11.46
CA GLU A 227 33.92 12.34 12.90
C GLU A 227 32.57 12.44 13.64
N PRO A 228 32.26 11.52 14.58
CA PRO A 228 31.08 11.67 15.44
C PRO A 228 31.24 12.90 16.33
N GLU A 229 30.41 13.92 16.11
CA GLU A 229 30.45 15.17 16.88
C GLU A 229 29.12 15.41 17.61
N SER A 230 29.21 15.94 18.83
CA SER A 230 28.05 16.25 19.68
C SER A 230 27.33 17.55 19.29
N ASP A 231 27.94 18.36 18.43
CA ASP A 231 27.61 19.75 18.22
C ASP A 231 27.82 20.17 16.75
N GLY A 232 26.88 19.78 15.90
CA GLY A 232 26.61 20.37 14.57
C GLY A 232 27.83 20.48 13.66
N THR A 233 28.09 19.42 12.89
CA THR A 233 29.30 19.23 12.10
C THR A 233 29.50 20.29 10.99
N GLN A 234 30.76 20.53 10.62
CA GLN A 234 31.12 21.02 9.29
C GLN A 234 30.72 19.96 8.26
N LEU A 235 29.55 20.13 7.64
CA LEU A 235 29.00 19.26 6.59
C LEU A 235 29.75 19.43 5.25
N SER A 236 31.08 19.45 5.22
CA SER A 236 31.83 19.84 4.01
C SER A 236 31.60 18.91 2.82
N GLU A 237 31.54 17.59 3.03
CA GLU A 237 31.25 16.65 1.95
C GLU A 237 29.76 16.67 1.59
N PHE A 238 28.87 16.78 2.57
CA PHE A 238 27.44 16.85 2.29
C PHE A 238 27.04 18.15 1.54
N ASN A 239 27.63 19.29 1.90
CA ASN A 239 27.42 20.59 1.24
C ASN A 239 28.00 20.67 -0.19
N LYS A 240 28.87 19.72 -0.58
CA LYS A 240 29.42 19.64 -1.94
C LYS A 240 28.36 19.24 -2.95
N TYR A 241 27.41 18.41 -2.54
CA TYR A 241 26.38 17.84 -3.40
C TYR A 241 24.96 18.33 -3.07
N TRP A 242 24.76 18.89 -1.87
CA TRP A 242 23.45 19.32 -1.40
C TRP A 242 23.48 20.77 -0.90
N LYS A 243 22.41 21.51 -1.19
CA LYS A 243 22.12 22.80 -0.57
C LYS A 243 21.42 22.55 0.76
N VAL A 244 22.17 22.70 1.86
CA VAL A 244 21.68 22.46 3.21
C VAL A 244 21.23 23.76 3.86
N ASP A 245 20.04 23.75 4.46
CA ASP A 245 19.56 24.80 5.36
C ASP A 245 19.40 24.23 6.77
N ARG A 246 19.85 25.02 7.75
CA ARG A 246 19.91 24.69 9.17
C ARG A 246 20.74 23.43 9.49
N GLY A 247 21.88 23.29 8.80
CA GLY A 247 22.81 22.17 8.98
C GLY A 247 23.34 21.97 10.41
N GLN A 248 23.31 22.99 11.27
CA GLN A 248 23.70 22.87 12.69
C GLN A 248 22.84 21.88 13.50
N TYR A 249 21.70 21.44 12.96
CA TYR A 249 20.81 20.45 13.56
C TYR A 249 21.00 19.06 12.97
N PHE A 250 22.01 18.87 12.13
CA PHE A 250 22.44 17.59 11.61
C PHE A 250 23.76 17.20 12.28
N TYR A 251 23.88 15.95 12.73
CA TYR A 251 25.10 15.46 13.37
C TYR A 251 25.32 14.00 13.04
N ILE A 252 26.59 13.58 13.09
CA ILE A 252 27.00 12.20 12.84
C ILE A 252 26.99 11.45 14.17
N CYS A 253 26.36 10.28 14.19
CA CYS A 253 26.39 9.39 15.34
C CYS A 253 26.99 8.04 14.96
N GLU A 254 27.70 7.44 15.91
CA GLU A 254 28.30 6.11 15.76
C GLU A 254 27.39 5.08 16.44
N LYS A 255 27.10 3.99 15.74
CA LYS A 255 26.36 2.84 16.27
C LYS A 255 27.29 1.88 17.01
N ASP A 256 26.71 0.94 17.75
CA ASP A 256 27.45 -0.06 18.52
C ASP A 256 28.38 -0.95 17.65
N ASP A 257 28.10 -1.06 16.35
CA ASP A 257 28.91 -1.79 15.37
C ASP A 257 30.01 -0.95 14.70
N GLY A 258 30.13 0.33 15.08
CA GLY A 258 31.09 1.29 14.54
C GLY A 258 30.63 2.00 13.27
N THR A 259 29.46 1.67 12.72
CA THR A 259 28.88 2.37 11.56
C THR A 259 28.52 3.79 11.93
N LYS A 260 28.83 4.74 11.04
CA LYS A 260 28.53 6.16 11.24
C LYS A 260 27.34 6.55 10.40
N ILE A 261 26.38 7.21 11.03
CA ILE A 261 25.10 7.55 10.39
C ILE A 261 24.72 8.99 10.70
N GLY A 262 24.17 9.67 9.69
CA GLY A 262 23.60 10.99 9.83
C GLY A 262 22.34 10.95 10.69
N LYS A 263 22.22 11.89 11.62
CA LYS A 263 21.06 12.06 12.48
C LYS A 263 20.60 13.52 12.46
N VAL A 264 19.29 13.69 12.30
CA VAL A 264 18.65 15.01 12.37
C VAL A 264 18.08 15.22 13.77
N ASP A 265 18.37 16.36 14.39
CA ASP A 265 17.78 16.77 15.67
C ASP A 265 16.27 16.98 15.52
N ASP A 266 15.52 16.11 16.19
CA ASP A 266 14.07 16.04 16.15
C ASP A 266 13.37 17.19 16.89
N THR A 267 14.12 18.02 17.62
CA THR A 267 13.58 19.22 18.27
C THR A 267 13.63 20.46 17.39
N ASN A 268 14.22 20.36 16.20
CA ASN A 268 14.50 21.48 15.31
C ASN A 268 13.98 21.27 13.88
N TYR A 269 14.33 22.19 12.98
CA TYR A 269 13.96 22.15 11.57
C TYR A 269 15.22 21.99 10.75
N PHE A 270 15.15 21.16 9.72
CA PHE A 270 16.27 20.87 8.83
C PHE A 270 15.74 20.62 7.42
N GLN A 271 16.51 21.02 6.41
CA GLN A 271 16.27 20.57 5.03
C GLN A 271 17.57 20.52 4.23
N ALA A 272 17.58 19.66 3.21
CA ALA A 272 18.59 19.65 2.18
C ALA A 272 17.93 19.40 0.82
N GLN A 273 18.46 20.00 -0.25
CA GLN A 273 18.01 19.78 -1.62
C GLN A 273 19.19 19.54 -2.57
N SER A 274 18.96 18.80 -3.65
CA SER A 274 19.94 18.59 -4.72
C SER A 274 20.24 19.91 -5.43
N PHE A 275 21.46 20.02 -5.99
CA PHE A 275 21.77 21.08 -6.96
C PHE A 275 21.23 20.75 -8.35
N ASP A 276 21.16 19.46 -8.69
CA ASP A 276 20.69 19.00 -9.99
C ASP A 276 19.16 19.14 -10.10
N VAL A 277 18.73 19.62 -11.26
CA VAL A 277 17.34 19.66 -11.69
C VAL A 277 17.06 18.43 -12.56
N MET A 278 16.07 17.66 -12.16
CA MET A 278 15.56 16.47 -12.83
C MET A 278 14.58 16.90 -13.92
N GLU A 279 15.09 17.22 -15.10
CA GLU A 279 14.28 17.62 -16.26
C GLU A 279 14.15 16.46 -17.25
N SER A 280 12.98 15.80 -17.27
CA SER A 280 12.59 14.76 -18.25
C SER A 280 13.57 13.57 -18.41
N GLN A 281 14.55 13.42 -17.51
CA GLN A 281 15.52 12.33 -17.50
C GLN A 281 15.12 11.25 -16.51
N ALA A 282 15.50 10.01 -16.83
CA ALA A 282 15.45 8.93 -15.86
C ALA A 282 16.49 9.16 -14.75
N TYR A 283 16.10 8.95 -13.50
CA TYR A 283 17.01 9.01 -12.35
C TYR A 283 16.62 8.01 -11.26
N VAL A 284 17.61 7.70 -10.43
CA VAL A 284 17.45 6.91 -9.21
C VAL A 284 17.93 7.75 -8.04
N PHE A 285 17.06 7.92 -7.06
CA PHE A 285 17.38 8.45 -5.75
C PHE A 285 17.37 7.30 -4.74
N SER A 286 18.50 7.00 -4.11
CA SER A 286 18.59 5.95 -3.10
C SER A 286 19.20 6.46 -1.81
N PHE A 287 18.75 5.90 -0.70
CA PHE A 287 19.20 6.23 0.64
C PHE A 287 18.82 5.13 1.61
N ASP A 288 19.57 5.03 2.71
CA ASP A 288 19.17 4.24 3.86
C ASP A 288 18.64 5.17 4.94
N ALA A 289 17.49 4.84 5.54
CA ALA A 289 16.88 5.70 6.55
C ALA A 289 16.07 4.96 7.61
N GLN A 290 16.06 5.54 8.80
CA GLN A 290 15.03 5.30 9.81
C GLN A 290 14.09 6.51 9.82
N ILE A 291 12.82 6.29 9.47
CA ILE A 291 11.82 7.36 9.36
C ILE A 291 10.92 7.31 10.60
N GLY A 292 11.44 7.79 11.72
CA GLY A 292 10.75 7.77 13.02
C GLY A 292 9.54 8.69 13.09
N SER A 293 9.45 9.69 12.20
CA SER A 293 8.43 10.72 12.21
C SER A 293 7.77 10.93 10.85
N ALA A 294 6.46 11.17 10.85
CA ALA A 294 5.72 11.62 9.66
C ALA A 294 6.08 13.06 9.22
N GLN A 295 6.98 13.72 9.96
CA GLN A 295 7.56 15.02 9.64
C GLN A 295 8.95 14.91 9.00
N PHE A 296 9.51 13.69 8.92
CA PHE A 296 10.75 13.42 8.20
C PHE A 296 10.40 12.94 6.79
N CYS A 297 10.66 13.79 5.80
CA CYS A 297 10.07 13.67 4.47
C CYS A 297 11.16 13.68 3.39
N PHE A 298 11.03 12.82 2.39
CA PHE A 298 11.90 12.73 1.22
C PHE A 298 11.11 13.07 -0.02
N PHE A 299 11.45 14.15 -0.70
CA PHE A 299 10.72 14.71 -1.82
C PHE A 299 11.41 14.39 -3.14
N VAL A 300 10.60 14.00 -4.12
CA VAL A 300 10.98 13.95 -5.53
C VAL A 300 10.05 14.84 -6.35
N ARG A 301 10.55 15.31 -7.50
CA ARG A 301 9.77 16.17 -8.43
C ARG A 301 9.19 17.42 -7.77
N GLY A 302 9.85 17.95 -6.75
CA GLY A 302 9.43 19.21 -6.12
C GLY A 302 10.11 20.41 -6.79
N THR A 303 9.61 21.61 -6.51
CA THR A 303 10.18 22.89 -6.96
C THR A 303 11.03 23.50 -5.85
N GLU A 304 11.78 24.56 -6.17
CA GLU A 304 12.39 25.36 -5.10
C GLU A 304 11.33 25.90 -4.11
N PRO A 305 11.72 26.16 -2.84
CA PRO A 305 10.86 26.77 -1.85
C PRO A 305 10.17 28.04 -2.35
N VAL A 306 8.86 28.13 -2.13
CA VAL A 306 8.03 29.26 -2.59
C VAL A 306 7.71 30.22 -1.46
N VAL A 307 7.64 31.51 -1.77
CA VAL A 307 7.20 32.53 -0.80
C VAL A 307 5.68 32.65 -0.90
N ARG A 308 4.98 32.52 0.22
CA ARG A 308 3.52 32.72 0.29
C ARG A 308 3.13 33.60 1.45
N ALA A 309 2.14 34.47 1.22
CA ALA A 309 1.45 35.11 2.32
C ALA A 309 0.67 34.01 3.07
N ASN A 310 0.96 33.86 4.36
CA ASN A 310 0.34 32.84 5.19
C ASN A 310 -0.29 33.52 6.40
N PRO A 311 -1.57 33.91 6.35
CA PRO A 311 -2.27 34.56 7.47
C PRO A 311 -2.38 33.73 8.75
N ALA A 312 -2.44 32.40 8.64
CA ALA A 312 -2.46 31.50 9.80
C ALA A 312 -1.10 31.39 10.49
N TRP A 313 -0.04 31.80 9.81
CA TRP A 313 1.31 31.89 10.32
C TRP A 313 1.87 33.30 10.06
N LYS A 314 3.17 33.49 10.12
CA LYS A 314 3.81 34.69 9.56
C LYS A 314 4.05 34.47 8.06
N GLU A 315 4.20 35.53 7.27
CA GLU A 315 4.76 35.41 5.92
C GLU A 315 6.00 34.50 5.98
N ALA A 316 5.92 33.40 5.25
CA ALA A 316 6.88 32.32 5.36
C ALA A 316 7.26 31.84 3.96
N VAL A 317 8.56 31.71 3.76
CA VAL A 317 9.08 30.83 2.72
C VAL A 317 8.61 29.42 3.11
N ILE A 318 7.79 28.81 2.25
CA ILE A 318 7.36 27.42 2.41
C ILE A 318 8.49 26.54 1.88
N GLY A 319 9.49 26.34 2.76
CA GLY A 319 10.55 25.36 2.57
C GLY A 319 10.07 23.93 2.73
N TRP A 320 10.98 22.98 2.51
CA TRP A 320 10.70 21.55 2.59
C TRP A 320 10.24 21.10 3.98
N TYR A 321 10.73 21.74 5.05
CA TYR A 321 10.28 21.47 6.43
C TYR A 321 9.04 22.27 6.83
N GLU A 322 8.67 23.30 6.07
CA GLU A 322 7.59 24.21 6.46
C GLU A 322 6.25 23.60 6.08
N LYS A 323 5.27 23.76 6.96
CA LYS A 323 3.92 23.29 6.71
C LYS A 323 3.24 24.24 5.72
N ASP A 324 2.40 23.74 4.84
CA ASP A 324 1.59 24.57 3.94
C ASP A 324 0.47 25.33 4.69
N TRP A 325 0.09 24.89 5.89
CA TRP A 325 -0.99 25.48 6.69
C TRP A 325 -2.32 25.62 5.92
N TYR A 326 -2.58 24.74 4.95
CA TYR A 326 -3.73 24.81 4.05
C TYR A 326 -5.07 24.94 4.79
N LYS A 327 -5.36 24.00 5.69
CA LYS A 327 -6.60 23.97 6.49
C LYS A 327 -6.70 25.15 7.42
N GLU A 328 -5.58 25.55 8.01
CA GLU A 328 -5.52 26.67 8.95
C GLU A 328 -5.79 28.02 8.26
N ASN A 329 -5.53 28.11 6.96
CA ASN A 329 -5.89 29.27 6.12
C ASN A 329 -7.28 29.14 5.47
N GLY A 330 -8.15 28.27 5.98
CA GLY A 330 -9.54 28.16 5.52
C GLY A 330 -9.75 27.21 4.34
N GLY A 331 -8.76 26.40 3.98
CA GLY A 331 -8.89 25.35 2.98
C GLY A 331 -9.98 24.33 3.31
N ALA A 332 -10.91 24.09 2.40
CA ALA A 332 -12.12 23.30 2.59
C ALA A 332 -12.22 22.10 1.62
N ALA A 333 -11.32 21.96 0.64
CA ALA A 333 -11.33 20.85 -0.30
C ALA A 333 -11.33 19.49 0.43
N SER A 334 -12.17 18.57 -0.08
CA SER A 334 -12.35 17.24 0.50
C SER A 334 -11.09 16.40 0.34
N GLY A 335 -10.68 15.73 1.41
CA GLY A 335 -9.48 14.89 1.45
C GLY A 335 -8.14 15.65 1.40
N ALA A 336 -8.17 16.97 1.16
CA ALA A 336 -7.00 17.82 1.27
C ALA A 336 -6.57 17.94 2.74
N VAL A 337 -5.27 17.97 3.01
CA VAL A 337 -4.71 18.15 4.35
C VAL A 337 -3.50 19.07 4.32
N SER A 338 -3.15 19.61 5.48
CA SER A 338 -1.95 20.44 5.63
C SER A 338 -0.72 19.59 5.94
N THR A 339 0.33 19.66 5.12
CA THR A 339 1.59 18.90 5.34
C THR A 339 2.84 19.74 5.04
N THR A 340 4.03 19.16 5.18
CA THR A 340 5.31 19.80 4.87
C THR A 340 5.56 19.95 3.38
N GLY A 341 6.34 20.97 2.99
CA GLY A 341 6.75 21.23 1.61
C GLY A 341 5.67 21.92 0.78
N ALA A 342 6.02 22.36 -0.42
CA ALA A 342 5.13 23.13 -1.31
C ALA A 342 4.76 22.41 -2.61
N SER A 343 5.55 21.42 -3.02
CA SER A 343 5.44 20.74 -4.31
C SER A 343 6.10 19.36 -4.26
N GLY A 344 5.86 18.56 -5.29
CA GLY A 344 6.39 17.21 -5.45
C GLY A 344 5.56 16.14 -4.74
N ILE A 345 6.20 14.98 -4.58
CA ILE A 345 5.69 13.85 -3.77
C ILE A 345 6.67 13.60 -2.65
N ALA A 346 6.18 13.63 -1.42
CA ALA A 346 6.98 13.29 -0.24
C ALA A 346 6.75 11.83 0.17
N LEU A 347 7.82 11.07 0.35
CA LEU A 347 7.84 9.81 1.06
C LEU A 347 8.10 10.06 2.54
N THR A 348 7.24 9.54 3.42
CA THR A 348 7.40 9.64 4.88
C THR A 348 6.75 8.46 5.60
N LYS A 349 6.84 8.42 6.93
CA LYS A 349 6.13 7.45 7.77
C LYS A 349 4.62 7.65 7.64
N GLY A 350 3.89 6.56 7.43
CA GLY A 350 2.43 6.57 7.43
C GLY A 350 1.83 6.58 8.83
N ASN A 351 0.53 6.28 8.91
CA ASN A 351 -0.24 6.34 10.16
C ASN A 351 0.07 5.18 11.14
N SER A 352 0.90 4.22 10.73
CA SER A 352 1.36 3.08 11.54
C SER A 352 2.84 2.76 11.26
N ASP A 353 3.44 1.92 12.10
CA ASP A 353 4.84 1.52 11.98
C ASP A 353 5.12 0.60 10.77
N SER A 354 4.07 0.06 10.13
CA SER A 354 4.13 -0.81 8.95
C SER A 354 3.51 -0.16 7.70
N THR A 355 3.50 1.17 7.64
CA THR A 355 2.97 1.94 6.50
C THR A 355 3.91 3.07 6.13
N LEU A 356 4.11 3.26 4.83
CA LEU A 356 4.70 4.48 4.27
C LEU A 356 3.60 5.35 3.69
N ALA A 357 3.78 6.67 3.74
CA ALA A 357 2.89 7.63 3.12
C ALA A 357 3.56 8.27 1.91
N LEU A 358 2.82 8.31 0.79
CA LEU A 358 3.11 9.16 -0.35
C LEU A 358 2.22 10.41 -0.26
N VAL A 359 2.84 11.54 0.05
CA VAL A 359 2.19 12.84 0.21
C VAL A 359 2.31 13.60 -1.11
N VAL A 360 1.24 13.61 -1.88
CA VAL A 360 1.16 14.31 -3.17
C VAL A 360 0.74 15.75 -2.91
N LYS A 361 1.59 16.73 -3.23
CA LYS A 361 1.23 18.16 -3.11
C LYS A 361 0.25 18.55 -4.21
N THR A 362 -0.73 19.39 -3.88
CA THR A 362 -1.79 19.82 -4.80
C THR A 362 -1.98 21.32 -4.80
N TYR A 363 -2.47 21.84 -5.92
CA TYR A 363 -3.03 23.17 -6.03
C TYR A 363 -4.52 23.10 -5.70
N GLU A 364 -4.97 23.97 -4.81
CA GLU A 364 -6.38 24.14 -4.49
C GLU A 364 -6.73 25.63 -4.66
N ALA A 365 -7.95 25.96 -5.09
CA ALA A 365 -8.31 27.37 -5.28
C ALA A 365 -8.53 28.12 -3.95
N ASP A 366 -8.68 27.40 -2.84
CA ASP A 366 -8.89 27.93 -1.49
C ASP A 366 -7.63 27.78 -0.61
N GLY A 367 -7.71 28.24 0.64
CA GLY A 367 -6.57 28.26 1.55
C GLY A 367 -5.47 29.21 1.06
N ILE A 368 -4.25 28.69 0.87
CA ILE A 368 -3.10 29.43 0.32
C ILE A 368 -2.60 28.84 -1.01
N ASN A 369 -3.48 28.17 -1.76
CA ASN A 369 -3.19 27.54 -3.05
C ASN A 369 -2.24 26.34 -3.04
N ILE A 370 -1.88 25.86 -1.85
CA ILE A 370 -1.05 24.67 -1.66
C ILE A 370 -1.74 23.79 -0.63
N ALA A 371 -1.99 22.54 -0.99
CA ALA A 371 -2.49 21.51 -0.10
C ALA A 371 -1.78 20.19 -0.38
N SER A 372 -2.26 19.12 0.25
CA SER A 372 -1.72 17.78 0.08
C SER A 372 -2.81 16.72 0.07
N ARG A 373 -2.58 15.63 -0.65
CA ARG A 373 -3.28 14.34 -0.48
C ARG A 373 -2.29 13.31 0.05
N VAL A 374 -2.71 12.53 1.05
CA VAL A 374 -1.87 11.51 1.69
C VAL A 374 -2.41 10.13 1.30
N ILE A 375 -1.55 9.31 0.70
CA ILE A 375 -1.87 7.93 0.33
C ILE A 375 -0.94 7.01 1.12
N ASN A 376 -1.53 6.27 2.06
CA ASN A 376 -0.81 5.28 2.86
C ASN A 376 -0.67 3.97 2.07
N VAL A 377 0.54 3.44 2.02
CA VAL A 377 0.91 2.18 1.37
C VAL A 377 1.41 1.20 2.44
N PRO A 378 0.76 0.04 2.63
CA PRO A 378 1.24 -0.99 3.54
C PRO A 378 2.60 -1.54 3.10
N VAL A 379 3.48 -1.78 4.06
CA VAL A 379 4.82 -2.31 3.83
C VAL A 379 5.20 -3.36 4.88
N ASN A 380 6.11 -4.27 4.53
CA ASN A 380 6.63 -5.29 5.43
C ASN A 380 8.00 -4.90 5.98
N ALA A 381 8.04 -3.83 6.76
CA ALA A 381 9.25 -3.36 7.42
C ALA A 381 8.91 -2.56 8.68
N ASP A 382 9.85 -2.49 9.62
CA ASP A 382 9.79 -1.56 10.75
C ASP A 382 10.33 -0.20 10.30
N ILE A 383 9.42 0.71 9.95
CA ILE A 383 9.79 2.03 9.41
C ILE A 383 10.31 2.97 10.49
N ALA A 384 9.74 2.87 11.70
CA ALA A 384 9.98 3.84 12.77
C ALA A 384 11.24 3.52 13.57
N ASN A 385 11.61 2.24 13.70
CA ASN A 385 12.74 1.80 14.52
C ASN A 385 13.85 1.11 13.72
N GLY A 386 13.58 0.72 12.48
CA GLY A 386 14.56 0.10 11.59
C GLY A 386 15.19 1.10 10.61
N VAL A 387 16.49 0.92 10.34
CA VAL A 387 17.11 1.51 9.15
C VAL A 387 16.81 0.60 7.96
N ASN A 388 16.15 1.14 6.95
CA ASN A 388 15.74 0.42 5.75
C ASN A 388 16.36 1.07 4.51
N SER A 389 16.54 0.30 3.44
CA SER A 389 17.03 0.81 2.16
C SER A 389 15.88 1.24 1.26
N TYR A 390 15.96 2.45 0.73
CA TYR A 390 14.97 3.04 -0.16
C TYR A 390 15.59 3.32 -1.52
N LYS A 391 14.84 3.03 -2.58
CA LYS A 391 15.17 3.45 -3.94
C LYS A 391 13.94 4.02 -4.61
N ILE A 392 14.07 5.19 -5.21
CA ILE A 392 13.02 5.86 -5.96
C ILE A 392 13.53 6.00 -7.39
N TYR A 393 12.94 5.24 -8.30
CA TYR A 393 13.25 5.30 -9.72
C TYR A 393 12.18 6.07 -10.45
N ASP A 394 12.55 7.16 -11.08
CA ASP A 394 11.70 7.95 -11.97
C ASP A 394 12.21 7.74 -13.39
N ASN A 395 11.33 7.32 -14.30
CA ASN A 395 11.73 7.03 -15.67
C ASN A 395 11.83 8.29 -16.56
N GLY A 396 11.49 9.48 -16.05
CA GLY A 396 11.44 10.70 -16.86
C GLY A 396 10.17 10.85 -17.69
N GLU A 397 9.39 9.79 -17.86
CA GLU A 397 8.34 9.62 -18.88
C GLU A 397 6.95 9.30 -18.30
N GLY A 398 6.67 9.69 -17.05
CA GLY A 398 5.34 9.55 -16.45
C GLY A 398 5.21 8.43 -15.43
N CYS A 399 6.30 7.81 -14.98
CA CYS A 399 6.26 6.74 -13.99
C CYS A 399 7.39 6.83 -12.95
N ILE A 400 7.02 6.75 -11.67
CA ILE A 400 7.94 6.61 -10.54
C ILE A 400 7.66 5.27 -9.84
N LYS A 401 8.70 4.48 -9.58
CA LYS A 401 8.64 3.25 -8.79
C LYS A 401 9.39 3.45 -7.48
N TYR A 402 8.78 3.01 -6.39
CA TYR A 402 9.33 3.10 -5.04
C TYR A 402 9.63 1.70 -4.51
N TYR A 403 10.87 1.51 -4.06
CA TYR A 403 11.37 0.25 -3.52
C TYR A 403 11.78 0.42 -2.06
N LEU A 404 11.53 -0.63 -1.27
CA LEU A 404 11.90 -0.74 0.13
C LEU A 404 12.59 -2.09 0.33
N ASN A 405 13.84 -2.09 0.80
CA ASN A 405 14.66 -3.29 0.96
C ASN A 405 14.65 -4.16 -0.32
N ASP A 406 14.83 -3.49 -1.46
CA ASP A 406 14.77 -4.04 -2.83
C ASP A 406 13.40 -4.50 -3.34
N ASP A 407 12.34 -4.41 -2.53
CA ASP A 407 11.00 -4.83 -2.94
C ASP A 407 10.19 -3.63 -3.41
N LEU A 408 9.63 -3.70 -4.61
CA LEU A 408 8.67 -2.70 -5.09
C LEU A 408 7.50 -2.64 -4.11
N PHE A 409 7.16 -1.45 -3.61
CA PHE A 409 5.99 -1.26 -2.77
C PHE A 409 4.95 -0.31 -3.38
N ALA A 410 5.35 0.60 -4.26
CA ALA A 410 4.43 1.51 -4.92
C ALA A 410 4.85 1.90 -6.35
N ILE A 411 3.86 2.14 -7.19
CA ILE A 411 4.01 2.71 -8.54
C ILE A 411 3.20 4.00 -8.59
N VAL A 412 3.78 5.07 -9.12
CA VAL A 412 3.15 6.37 -9.30
C VAL A 412 3.18 6.71 -10.78
N GLU A 413 2.00 6.83 -11.38
CA GLU A 413 1.86 7.32 -12.75
C GLU A 413 1.47 8.80 -12.73
N TYR A 414 2.06 9.61 -13.59
CA TYR A 414 1.78 11.05 -13.68
C TYR A 414 1.70 11.50 -15.14
N ASN A 415 0.78 12.42 -15.42
CA ASN A 415 0.49 12.86 -16.79
C ASN A 415 -0.11 14.28 -16.82
N GLU A 416 -0.33 14.78 -18.04
CA GLU A 416 -0.98 16.05 -18.36
C GLU A 416 -0.30 17.28 -17.74
N LEU A 417 0.57 17.96 -18.49
CA LEU A 417 1.17 19.21 -18.03
C LEU A 417 0.14 20.33 -17.93
N THR A 418 0.29 21.14 -16.89
CA THR A 418 -0.54 22.31 -16.63
C THR A 418 0.27 23.43 -15.99
N LEU A 419 -0.22 24.65 -16.11
CA LEU A 419 0.25 25.84 -15.42
C LEU A 419 -0.89 26.33 -14.54
N TYR A 420 -0.62 26.56 -13.27
CA TYR A 420 -1.59 27.16 -12.38
C TYR A 420 -1.46 28.68 -12.45
N ASP A 421 -2.59 29.34 -12.70
CA ASP A 421 -2.69 30.79 -12.57
C ASP A 421 -2.69 31.12 -11.08
N ASP A 422 -1.62 31.76 -10.62
CA ASP A 422 -1.40 32.07 -9.22
C ASP A 422 -0.71 33.44 -9.11
N GLU A 423 -1.00 34.20 -8.06
CA GLU A 423 -0.46 35.56 -7.90
C GLU A 423 0.99 35.58 -7.37
N TYR A 424 1.64 34.42 -7.26
CA TYR A 424 2.94 34.21 -6.62
C TYR A 424 3.98 33.63 -7.60
N ASP A 425 5.27 33.68 -7.21
CA ASP A 425 6.45 33.41 -8.05
C ASP A 425 6.55 31.98 -8.65
N ASP A 426 5.59 31.10 -8.42
CA ASP A 426 5.59 29.74 -8.97
C ASP A 426 4.83 29.58 -10.30
N THR A 427 4.37 30.68 -10.90
CA THR A 427 3.70 30.70 -12.22
C THR A 427 4.58 30.25 -13.38
N GLU A 428 5.91 30.17 -13.19
CA GLU A 428 6.85 29.73 -14.22
C GLU A 428 7.00 28.20 -14.30
N TYR A 429 6.56 27.46 -13.26
CA TYR A 429 6.71 26.00 -13.22
C TYR A 429 5.53 25.28 -13.87
N SER A 430 5.85 24.34 -14.78
CA SER A 430 4.88 23.38 -15.29
C SER A 430 4.73 22.20 -14.35
N PHE A 431 3.50 21.84 -14.05
CA PHE A 431 3.16 20.73 -13.16
C PHE A 431 2.37 19.65 -13.89
N TYR A 432 2.55 18.39 -13.50
CA TYR A 432 1.66 17.31 -13.93
C TYR A 432 0.35 17.39 -13.16
N LYS A 433 -0.76 17.46 -13.87
CA LYS A 433 -2.08 17.70 -13.30
C LYS A 433 -2.62 16.50 -12.54
N GLN A 434 -2.31 15.28 -12.98
CA GLN A 434 -2.83 14.06 -12.40
C GLN A 434 -1.70 13.13 -11.94
N VAL A 435 -1.91 12.53 -10.76
CA VAL A 435 -1.09 11.44 -10.21
C VAL A 435 -2.01 10.26 -9.86
N VAL A 436 -1.62 9.04 -10.24
CA VAL A 436 -2.25 7.79 -9.84
C VAL A 436 -1.25 6.96 -9.05
N VAL A 437 -1.56 6.69 -7.79
CA VAL A 437 -0.74 5.83 -6.92
C VAL A 437 -1.33 4.43 -6.91
N LYS A 438 -0.47 3.44 -7.16
CA LYS A 438 -0.78 2.02 -7.17
C LYS A 438 0.12 1.27 -6.19
N ASP A 439 -0.34 0.10 -5.75
CA ASP A 439 0.49 -0.83 -5.01
C ASP A 439 1.50 -1.55 -5.94
N ALA A 440 2.32 -2.43 -5.36
CA ALA A 440 3.31 -3.24 -6.07
C ALA A 440 2.75 -4.14 -7.17
N TYR A 441 1.45 -4.42 -7.16
CA TYR A 441 0.76 -5.29 -8.12
C TYR A 441 -0.06 -4.50 -9.15
N GLY A 442 -0.03 -3.17 -9.07
CA GLY A 442 -0.75 -2.28 -9.98
C GLY A 442 -2.19 -1.98 -9.57
N GLU A 443 -2.64 -2.36 -8.37
CA GLU A 443 -3.96 -1.96 -7.87
C GLU A 443 -3.94 -0.48 -7.47
N ILE A 444 -4.92 0.30 -7.94
CA ILE A 444 -5.01 1.73 -7.66
C ILE A 444 -5.39 1.96 -6.20
N LEU A 445 -4.50 2.63 -5.46
CA LEU A 445 -4.70 3.05 -4.08
C LEU A 445 -5.33 4.44 -3.98
N GLY A 446 -5.03 5.32 -4.94
CA GLY A 446 -5.61 6.65 -5.02
C GLY A 446 -5.28 7.37 -6.33
N THR A 447 -6.15 8.31 -6.71
CA THR A 447 -5.93 9.25 -7.81
C THR A 447 -6.02 10.66 -7.23
N VAL A 448 -5.05 11.49 -7.58
CA VAL A 448 -4.92 12.87 -7.12
C VAL A 448 -4.94 13.79 -8.33
N GLU A 449 -5.87 14.73 -8.32
CA GLU A 449 -6.01 15.78 -9.33
C GLU A 449 -5.36 17.07 -8.84
N ASN A 450 -5.09 17.96 -9.79
CA ASN A 450 -4.47 19.26 -9.59
C ASN A 450 -3.13 19.18 -8.83
N THR A 451 -2.24 18.27 -9.22
CA THR A 451 -1.01 18.08 -8.46
C THR A 451 0.02 19.17 -8.73
N ARG A 452 0.86 19.45 -7.73
CA ARG A 452 2.04 20.31 -7.83
C ARG A 452 3.30 19.48 -8.02
N LEU A 453 3.24 18.46 -8.89
CA LEU A 453 4.37 17.63 -9.28
C LEU A 453 5.13 18.28 -10.44
N SER A 454 6.35 18.78 -10.19
CA SER A 454 7.09 19.61 -11.16
C SER A 454 7.62 18.80 -12.34
N GLN A 455 7.55 19.37 -13.54
CA GLN A 455 8.28 18.88 -14.71
C GLN A 455 9.80 19.02 -14.51
N GLU A 456 10.21 20.18 -14.01
CA GLU A 456 11.59 20.54 -13.67
C GLU A 456 11.76 20.41 -12.15
N GLY A 457 12.01 19.18 -11.72
CA GLY A 457 11.97 18.82 -10.30
C GLY A 457 13.35 18.85 -9.64
N VAL A 458 13.40 19.08 -8.34
CA VAL A 458 14.58 18.78 -7.48
C VAL A 458 14.24 17.63 -6.52
N ILE A 459 15.29 17.01 -5.99
CA ILE A 459 15.19 16.05 -4.89
C ILE A 459 15.49 16.81 -3.60
N ALA A 460 14.73 16.53 -2.55
CA ALA A 460 14.99 17.12 -1.23
C ALA A 460 14.66 16.16 -0.11
N PHE A 461 15.14 16.45 1.09
CA PHE A 461 14.59 15.85 2.29
C PHE A 461 14.59 16.86 3.43
N SER A 462 13.69 16.66 4.39
CA SER A 462 13.48 17.61 5.46
C SER A 462 13.01 16.96 6.73
N LEU A 463 13.24 17.65 7.85
CA LEU A 463 12.59 17.38 9.11
C LEU A 463 11.91 18.65 9.60
N ARG A 464 10.61 18.54 9.88
CA ARG A 464 9.92 19.47 10.76
C ARG A 464 9.96 18.95 12.19
N LYS A 465 10.25 19.83 13.15
CA LYS A 465 10.27 19.54 14.59
C LYS A 465 9.24 18.48 15.00
N SER A 466 9.73 17.34 15.49
CA SER A 466 8.94 16.20 15.98
C SER A 466 9.63 15.51 17.16
N SER A 467 9.43 16.02 18.37
CA SER A 467 10.11 15.54 19.57
C SER A 467 9.78 14.08 19.92
N GLY A 468 10.80 13.33 20.37
CA GLY A 468 10.69 11.95 20.81
C GLY A 468 10.83 10.93 19.68
N THR A 469 11.42 11.31 18.54
CA THR A 469 11.59 10.42 17.38
C THR A 469 13.05 10.32 16.98
N THR A 470 13.44 9.18 16.42
CA THR A 470 14.79 8.99 15.87
C THR A 470 14.70 8.98 14.34
N ASN A 471 15.40 9.92 13.71
CA ASN A 471 15.44 10.07 12.25
C ASN A 471 16.90 9.99 11.81
N LEU A 472 17.22 8.89 11.12
CA LEU A 472 18.57 8.57 10.67
C LEU A 472 18.61 8.51 9.16
N ILE A 473 19.74 8.86 8.57
CA ILE A 473 19.97 8.84 7.13
C ILE A 473 21.41 8.45 6.82
N ASP A 474 21.59 7.65 5.77
CA ASP A 474 22.89 7.25 5.24
C ASP A 474 22.80 6.94 3.73
N ASN A 475 23.95 6.70 3.10
CA ASN A 475 24.07 6.19 1.72
C ASN A 475 23.21 6.96 0.70
N LEU A 476 23.23 8.29 0.80
CA LEU A 476 22.42 9.19 -0.01
C LEU A 476 23.05 9.36 -1.39
N ASN A 477 22.40 8.79 -2.41
CA ASN A 477 22.92 8.70 -3.76
C ASN A 477 21.89 9.17 -4.79
N ILE A 478 22.36 9.90 -5.81
CA ILE A 478 21.58 10.26 -6.99
C ILE A 478 22.35 9.78 -8.22
N SER A 479 21.68 8.97 -9.04
CA SER A 479 22.17 8.55 -10.35
C SER A 479 21.21 9.01 -11.45
N MET A 480 21.71 9.55 -12.56
CA MET A 480 20.89 10.16 -13.62
C MET A 480 21.32 9.70 -15.00
N ALA A 481 20.38 9.63 -15.94
CA ALA A 481 20.72 9.44 -17.35
C ALA A 481 21.48 10.66 -17.88
N PRO A 482 22.50 10.48 -18.74
CA PRO A 482 23.27 11.61 -19.28
C PRO A 482 22.37 12.53 -20.12
N TYR A 483 22.57 13.84 -20.00
CA TYR A 483 21.84 14.83 -20.79
C TYR A 483 22.20 14.71 -22.27
N VAL A 484 21.25 14.27 -23.10
CA VAL A 484 21.43 14.22 -24.56
C VAL A 484 20.98 15.56 -25.16
N ILE A 485 21.94 16.40 -25.55
CA ILE A 485 21.63 17.59 -26.36
C ILE A 485 21.23 17.11 -27.75
N VAL A 486 19.92 17.06 -28.04
CA VAL A 486 19.44 16.84 -29.40
C VAL A 486 19.68 18.13 -30.17
N THR A 487 20.79 18.20 -30.91
CA THR A 487 21.01 19.30 -31.84
C THR A 487 19.97 19.12 -32.95
N PRO A 488 19.04 20.07 -33.19
CA PRO A 488 18.07 19.91 -34.26
C PRO A 488 18.83 19.79 -35.57
N GLU A 489 18.66 18.66 -36.24
CA GLU A 489 19.22 18.39 -37.57
C GLU A 489 18.71 19.50 -38.49
N ALA A 490 19.63 20.23 -39.13
CA ALA A 490 19.27 21.35 -39.98
C ALA A 490 18.30 20.88 -41.06
N THR A 491 17.08 21.42 -41.04
CA THR A 491 16.09 21.25 -42.11
C THR A 491 16.77 21.57 -43.44
N PRO A 492 16.86 20.63 -44.40
CA PRO A 492 17.49 20.91 -45.68
C PRO A 492 16.70 22.01 -46.40
N GLU A 493 17.40 23.07 -46.83
CA GLU A 493 16.87 24.12 -47.70
C GLU A 493 16.32 23.48 -48.98
N ASN A 494 15.00 23.44 -49.08
CA ASN A 494 14.32 23.01 -50.30
C ASN A 494 14.46 24.12 -51.34
N THR A 495 15.41 23.96 -52.25
CA THR A 495 15.59 24.84 -53.40
C THR A 495 14.42 24.60 -54.35
N LEU A 496 13.57 25.61 -54.51
CA LEU A 496 12.45 25.61 -55.45
C LEU A 496 12.97 25.61 -56.90
N GLU A 497 12.80 24.50 -57.61
CA GLU A 497 12.76 24.49 -59.08
C GLU A 497 11.32 24.32 -59.59
N ALA A 498 11.00 25.12 -60.60
CA ALA A 498 9.66 25.40 -61.10
C ALA A 498 9.02 24.23 -61.89
N SER A 499 7.69 24.18 -61.84
CA SER A 499 6.79 23.26 -62.56
C SER A 499 6.93 23.30 -64.10
N PRO A 500 6.27 22.37 -64.80
CA PRO A 500 5.06 22.87 -65.47
C PRO A 500 3.79 22.03 -65.29
N VAL A 501 2.71 22.81 -65.34
CA VAL A 501 1.26 22.59 -65.31
C VAL A 501 0.74 21.52 -66.28
N THR A 502 -0.25 20.73 -65.84
CA THR A 502 -1.50 20.43 -66.60
C THR A 502 -2.63 20.04 -65.63
N THR A 503 -3.83 20.55 -65.92
CA THR A 503 -5.10 20.48 -65.17
C THR A 503 -6.18 19.96 -66.15
N PRO A 504 -7.43 19.64 -65.75
CA PRO A 504 -7.96 18.65 -64.80
C PRO A 504 -8.92 17.63 -65.49
N GLU A 505 -9.46 16.65 -64.77
CA GLU A 505 -10.81 16.15 -65.05
C GLU A 505 -11.57 15.78 -63.76
N VAL A 506 -12.89 15.96 -63.82
CA VAL A 506 -13.84 16.30 -62.75
C VAL A 506 -14.73 15.09 -62.41
N THR A 507 -14.76 14.68 -61.12
CA THR A 507 -15.87 14.18 -60.22
C THR A 507 -16.97 13.22 -60.79
N PRO A 508 -17.84 12.54 -59.99
CA PRO A 508 -18.00 12.50 -58.53
C PRO A 508 -18.34 11.15 -57.84
N ASN A 509 -18.02 11.11 -56.54
CA ASN A 509 -18.84 10.70 -55.37
C ASN A 509 -19.83 9.51 -55.44
N ALA A 510 -19.64 8.49 -54.57
CA ALA A 510 -20.72 7.81 -53.84
C ALA A 510 -20.19 6.88 -52.71
N THR A 511 -20.67 7.15 -51.50
CA THR A 511 -20.80 6.28 -50.30
C THR A 511 -22.31 6.33 -49.96
N PRO A 512 -23.00 5.43 -49.20
CA PRO A 512 -22.59 4.23 -48.44
C PRO A 512 -23.47 2.98 -48.72
N GLU A 513 -23.17 1.82 -48.12
CA GLU A 513 -24.14 1.11 -47.23
C GLU A 513 -23.59 -0.14 -46.52
N SER A 514 -24.22 -0.38 -45.36
CA SER A 514 -24.03 -1.42 -44.33
C SER A 514 -24.48 -2.81 -44.79
N THR A 515 -23.94 -3.90 -44.21
CA THR A 515 -24.71 -5.13 -43.87
C THR A 515 -24.02 -5.97 -42.77
N LYS A 516 -24.83 -6.51 -41.85
CA LYS A 516 -24.56 -7.42 -40.71
C LYS A 516 -24.48 -8.91 -41.12
N GLU A 517 -24.21 -9.76 -40.11
CA GLU A 517 -24.34 -11.24 -40.00
C GLU A 517 -23.11 -12.08 -40.43
N ALA A 518 -22.70 -13.17 -39.79
CA ALA A 518 -23.27 -14.03 -38.74
C ALA A 518 -22.18 -14.82 -37.97
N THR A 519 -22.62 -15.37 -36.84
CA THR A 519 -22.13 -16.44 -35.95
C THR A 519 -21.45 -17.65 -36.62
N GLU A 520 -20.41 -18.21 -35.98
CA GLU A 520 -20.23 -19.66 -35.74
C GLU A 520 -19.04 -19.98 -34.80
N ALA A 521 -19.27 -20.88 -33.85
CA ALA A 521 -18.26 -21.69 -33.14
C ALA A 521 -18.45 -23.15 -33.58
N PRO A 522 -17.41 -24.01 -33.57
CA PRO A 522 -17.44 -25.08 -32.57
C PRO A 522 -16.07 -25.59 -32.04
N ASP A 523 -16.15 -26.15 -30.83
CA ASP A 523 -15.46 -27.31 -30.23
C ASP A 523 -14.04 -27.75 -30.64
N ASN A 524 -13.21 -28.00 -29.62
CA ASN A 524 -12.46 -29.26 -29.50
C ASN A 524 -12.03 -29.52 -28.05
N ALA A 525 -12.71 -30.46 -27.40
CA ALA A 525 -12.23 -31.19 -26.23
C ALA A 525 -11.40 -32.40 -26.70
N LYS A 526 -10.26 -32.66 -26.03
CA LYS A 526 -9.56 -33.95 -26.12
C LYS A 526 -9.11 -34.42 -24.75
N ASP A 527 -9.50 -35.65 -24.48
CA ASP A 527 -9.15 -36.52 -23.36
C ASP A 527 -7.65 -36.69 -23.15
N THR A 528 -7.23 -36.88 -21.90
CA THR A 528 -6.09 -37.74 -21.57
C THR A 528 -6.34 -38.42 -20.22
N GLU A 529 -6.76 -39.69 -20.28
CA GLU A 529 -6.81 -40.60 -19.13
C GLU A 529 -5.39 -40.82 -18.56
N SER A 530 -5.24 -40.80 -17.23
CA SER A 530 -4.03 -41.26 -16.56
C SER A 530 -4.34 -42.33 -15.51
N ASN A 531 -3.69 -43.47 -15.68
CA ASN A 531 -3.81 -44.70 -14.90
C ASN A 531 -3.31 -44.52 -13.45
N ILE A 532 -4.25 -44.41 -12.48
CA ILE A 532 -3.95 -44.33 -11.03
C ILE A 532 -4.05 -45.70 -10.30
N LEU A 533 -4.34 -46.81 -11.01
CA LEU A 533 -4.73 -48.06 -10.35
C LEU A 533 -3.59 -49.02 -9.93
N VAL A 534 -2.32 -48.73 -10.24
CA VAL A 534 -1.21 -49.66 -9.98
C VAL A 534 -0.46 -49.43 -8.64
N PRO A 535 -0.35 -48.22 -8.07
CA PRO A 535 0.36 -48.02 -6.77
C PRO A 535 -0.43 -48.47 -5.53
N ILE A 536 -1.77 -48.54 -5.60
CA ILE A 536 -2.65 -48.79 -4.44
C ILE A 536 -2.52 -50.23 -3.90
N CYS A 537 -2.20 -51.20 -4.76
CA CYS A 537 -2.12 -52.62 -4.37
C CYS A 537 -0.88 -52.98 -3.54
N ILE A 538 0.19 -52.17 -3.56
CA ILE A 538 1.44 -52.47 -2.85
C ILE A 538 1.37 -51.99 -1.38
N ILE A 539 0.66 -50.90 -1.11
CA ILE A 539 0.55 -50.31 0.24
C ILE A 539 -0.37 -51.16 1.13
N ALA A 540 -1.47 -51.69 0.60
CA ALA A 540 -2.39 -52.56 1.35
C ALA A 540 -1.73 -53.86 1.82
N ALA A 541 -0.81 -54.44 1.03
CA ALA A 541 -0.09 -55.66 1.40
C ALA A 541 0.88 -55.44 2.58
N ALA A 542 1.54 -54.28 2.66
CA ALA A 542 2.47 -53.94 3.74
C ALA A 542 1.77 -53.77 5.09
N VAL A 543 0.60 -53.14 5.12
CA VAL A 543 -0.20 -52.93 6.35
C VAL A 543 -0.67 -54.26 6.93
N VAL A 544 -1.10 -55.21 6.09
CA VAL A 544 -1.52 -56.54 6.55
C VAL A 544 -0.35 -57.31 7.17
N VAL A 545 0.86 -57.22 6.61
CA VAL A 545 2.05 -57.86 7.17
C VAL A 545 2.39 -57.30 8.55
N ILE A 546 2.30 -55.97 8.73
CA ILE A 546 2.57 -55.32 10.02
C ILE A 546 1.54 -55.74 11.09
N ILE A 547 0.26 -55.79 10.74
CA ILE A 547 -0.79 -56.24 11.66
C ILE A 547 -0.57 -57.71 12.09
N ILE A 548 -0.17 -58.58 11.15
CA ILE A 548 0.15 -59.98 11.46
C ILE A 548 1.34 -60.06 12.44
N ILE A 549 2.40 -59.26 12.24
CA ILE A 549 3.56 -59.23 13.14
C ILE A 549 3.15 -58.78 14.55
N VAL A 550 2.32 -57.75 14.68
CA VAL A 550 1.82 -57.26 15.97
C VAL A 550 0.97 -58.33 16.68
N ILE A 551 0.09 -59.03 15.95
CA ILE A 551 -0.71 -60.12 16.52
C ILE A 551 0.16 -61.29 16.98
N ILE A 552 1.20 -61.65 16.22
CA ILE A 552 2.16 -62.70 16.60
C ILE A 552 2.92 -62.31 17.87
N LEU A 553 3.38 -61.06 17.99
CA LEU A 553 4.08 -60.56 19.18
C LEU A 553 3.18 -60.54 20.43
N ILE A 554 1.90 -60.16 20.28
CA ILE A 554 0.91 -60.19 21.36
C ILE A 554 0.60 -61.63 21.78
N ARG A 555 0.46 -62.56 20.82
CA ARG A 555 0.24 -63.98 21.12
C ARG A 555 1.43 -64.63 21.81
N LYS A 556 2.67 -64.33 21.41
CA LYS A 556 3.88 -64.84 22.07
C LYS A 556 3.93 -64.42 23.55
N ARG A 557 3.53 -63.19 23.86
CA ARG A 557 3.48 -62.66 25.23
C ARG A 557 2.42 -63.32 26.12
N LYS A 558 1.39 -63.95 25.55
CA LYS A 558 0.37 -64.73 26.28
C LYS A 558 0.81 -66.18 26.55
N VAL A 559 1.75 -66.72 25.78
CA VAL A 559 2.29 -68.07 26.00
C VAL A 559 3.44 -68.06 27.01
N GLU A 560 4.22 -66.97 27.08
CA GLU A 560 5.29 -66.81 28.08
C GLU A 560 4.79 -66.40 29.49
N ASN A 561 3.51 -66.04 29.63
CA ASN A 561 2.87 -65.71 30.91
C ASN A 561 1.85 -66.77 31.37
N LYS A 562 2.02 -68.03 30.96
CA LYS A 562 1.31 -69.18 31.50
C LYS A 562 2.28 -70.23 32.02
#